data_AF-A0A7K2WNK8-F1
#
_entry.id   AF-A0A7K2WNK8-F1
#
_cell.length_a   1.000
_cell.length_b   1.000
_cell.length_c   1.000
_cell.angle_alpha   90.00
_cell.angle_beta   90.00
_cell.angle_gamma   90.00
#
_symmetry.space_group_name_H-M   'P 1'
#
loop_
_entity.id
_entity.type
_entity.pdbx_description
1 polymer ?
#
loop_
_entity_poly.entity_id
_entity_poly.type
_entity_poly.pdbx_seq_one_letter_code
_entity_poly.pdbx_strand_id
1 'polypeptide(L)'
;MSRRPLSEILYRPRSGTKRDIQLTASAEFAEREFIDVAARAAKRSRSAFLMDAALTFAHAYLGNQRPDGIPALPSPQALQELTLLCGKLLREIHRVGVNLNQIARAINTGAQPDSTDDVLAEVHGLARAGRLALEHVVSGCRHGA
;
A
#
# COMPACT_ATOMS: atom_id res chain seq x y z
N MET A 1 -19.41 -16.87 -2.99
CA MET A 1 -18.95 -15.62 -3.65
C MET A 1 -17.43 -15.57 -3.52
N SER A 2 -16.69 -15.69 -4.62
CA SER A 2 -15.21 -15.67 -4.61
C SER A 2 -14.73 -14.25 -4.26
N ARG A 3 -13.88 -14.09 -3.25
CA ARG A 3 -13.32 -12.79 -2.85
C ARG A 3 -12.27 -12.39 -3.89
N ARG A 4 -12.45 -11.23 -4.53
CA ARG A 4 -11.49 -10.68 -5.50
C ARG A 4 -10.14 -10.45 -4.82
N PRO A 5 -9.01 -10.76 -5.49
CA PRO A 5 -7.69 -10.58 -4.93
C PRO A 5 -7.39 -9.08 -4.68
N LEU A 6 -6.74 -8.77 -3.56
CA LEU A 6 -6.38 -7.41 -3.15
C LEU A 6 -5.59 -6.64 -4.22
N SER A 7 -4.79 -7.35 -5.04
CA SER A 7 -4.05 -6.76 -6.15
C SER A 7 -4.99 -6.13 -7.20
N GLU A 8 -6.13 -6.74 -7.47
CA GLU A 8 -7.13 -6.26 -8.44
C GLU A 8 -7.86 -5.01 -7.93
N ILE A 9 -7.98 -4.88 -6.60
CA ILE A 9 -8.59 -3.73 -5.92
C ILE A 9 -7.59 -2.57 -5.77
N LEU A 10 -6.30 -2.87 -5.63
CA LEU A 10 -5.22 -1.91 -5.36
C LEU A 10 -4.45 -1.47 -6.62
N TYR A 11 -4.70 -2.10 -7.77
CA TYR A 11 -3.98 -1.80 -9.00
C TYR A 11 -4.32 -0.39 -9.52
N ARG A 12 -3.40 0.54 -9.30
CA ARG A 12 -3.32 1.77 -10.09
C ARG A 12 -2.25 1.52 -11.17
N PRO A 13 -2.62 1.41 -12.47
CA PRO A 13 -1.65 1.28 -13.54
C PRO A 13 -0.71 2.47 -13.42
N ARG A 14 0.58 2.18 -13.30
CA ARG A 14 1.60 3.22 -13.42
C ARG A 14 1.54 3.70 -14.86
N SER A 15 0.83 4.80 -15.05
CA SER A 15 0.73 5.51 -16.30
C SER A 15 2.14 5.95 -16.73
N GLY A 16 2.80 5.11 -17.54
CA GLY A 16 3.80 5.55 -18.52
C GLY A 16 3.15 6.33 -19.68
N THR A 17 1.82 6.47 -19.63
CA THR A 17 1.02 7.30 -20.53
C THR A 17 1.42 8.76 -20.36
N LYS A 18 1.97 9.35 -21.43
CA LYS A 18 2.17 10.79 -21.49
C LYS A 18 0.80 11.46 -21.38
N ARG A 19 0.69 12.45 -20.51
CA ARG A 19 -0.48 13.33 -20.44
C ARG A 19 -0.44 14.25 -21.65
N ASP A 20 -1.26 13.94 -22.64
CA ASP A 20 -1.41 14.67 -23.91
C ASP A 20 -2.59 15.65 -23.88
N ILE A 21 -3.57 15.42 -23.00
CA ILE A 21 -4.75 16.29 -22.84
C ILE A 21 -4.51 17.30 -21.72
N GLN A 22 -4.63 18.59 -22.04
CA GLN A 22 -4.65 19.68 -21.08
C GLN A 22 -6.10 20.04 -20.73
N LEU A 23 -6.43 19.96 -19.44
CA LEU A 23 -7.70 20.44 -18.90
C LEU A 23 -7.46 21.77 -18.20
N THR A 24 -8.24 22.78 -18.56
CA THR A 24 -8.20 24.12 -17.95
C THR A 24 -9.54 24.42 -17.29
N ALA A 25 -9.49 24.90 -16.05
CA ALA A 25 -10.65 25.36 -15.31
C ALA A 25 -10.36 26.74 -14.71
N SER A 26 -11.38 27.59 -14.69
CA SER A 26 -11.35 28.86 -13.97
C SER A 26 -11.58 28.62 -12.49
N ALA A 27 -10.85 29.36 -11.65
CA ALA A 27 -11.03 29.36 -10.20
C ALA A 27 -10.85 30.80 -9.71
N GLU A 28 -11.64 31.19 -8.71
CA GLU A 28 -11.46 32.46 -8.02
C GLU A 28 -10.12 32.49 -7.27
N PHE A 29 -9.67 33.69 -6.89
CA PHE A 29 -8.41 33.85 -6.19
C PHE A 29 -8.37 33.06 -4.87
N ALA A 30 -9.44 33.12 -4.08
CA ALA A 30 -9.55 32.40 -2.81
C ALA A 30 -9.53 30.87 -3.00
N GLU A 31 -10.22 30.37 -4.02
CA GLU A 31 -10.24 28.93 -4.36
C GLU A 31 -8.83 28.47 -4.77
N ARG A 32 -8.14 29.26 -5.59
CA ARG A 32 -6.77 28.98 -6.00
C ARG A 32 -5.82 28.91 -4.81
N GLU A 33 -5.91 29.87 -3.88
CA GLU A 33 -5.08 29.84 -2.67
C GLU A 33 -5.36 28.61 -1.81
N PHE A 34 -6.64 28.27 -1.61
CA PHE A 34 -7.03 27.08 -0.87
C PHE A 34 -6.46 25.80 -1.49
N ILE A 35 -6.56 25.67 -2.82
CA ILE A 35 -5.99 24.52 -3.55
C ILE A 35 -4.46 24.49 -3.41
N ASP A 36 -3.79 25.64 -3.45
CA ASP A 36 -2.34 25.72 -3.27
C ASP A 36 -1.90 25.27 -1.88
N VAL A 37 -2.62 25.68 -0.83
CA VAL A 37 -2.37 25.23 0.54
C VAL A 37 -2.55 23.72 0.64
N ALA A 38 -3.66 23.18 0.11
CA ALA A 38 -3.94 21.75 0.14
C ALA A 38 -2.90 20.92 -0.64
N ALA A 39 -2.49 21.40 -1.82
CA ALA A 39 -1.45 20.75 -2.64
C ALA A 39 -0.10 20.71 -1.93
N ARG A 40 0.29 21.82 -1.26
CA ARG A 40 1.52 21.88 -0.46
C ARG A 40 1.47 20.94 0.74
N ALA A 41 0.35 20.89 1.47
CA ALA A 41 0.16 19.96 2.58
C ALA A 41 0.30 18.49 2.11
N ALA A 42 -0.17 18.17 0.91
CA ALA A 42 -0.02 16.86 0.28
C ALA A 42 1.37 16.62 -0.36
N LYS A 43 2.29 17.59 -0.31
CA LYS A 43 3.61 17.55 -0.98
C LYS A 43 3.52 17.26 -2.49
N ARG A 44 2.55 17.86 -3.19
CA ARG A 44 2.35 17.68 -4.63
C ARG A 44 2.27 19.03 -5.35
N SER A 45 2.48 19.00 -6.67
CA SER A 45 2.15 20.16 -7.52
C SER A 45 0.63 20.35 -7.57
N ARG A 46 0.18 21.57 -7.85
CA ARG A 46 -1.25 21.90 -8.00
C ARG A 46 -1.96 20.98 -8.99
N SER A 47 -1.38 20.76 -10.16
CA SER A 47 -1.95 19.92 -11.21
C SER A 47 -2.04 18.45 -10.80
N ALA A 48 -1.01 17.92 -10.12
CA ALA A 48 -1.04 16.56 -9.61
C ALA A 48 -2.08 16.39 -8.51
N PHE A 49 -2.17 17.36 -7.59
CA PHE A 49 -3.17 17.37 -6.52
C PHE A 49 -4.60 17.39 -7.08
N LEU A 50 -4.90 18.30 -8.01
CA LEU A 50 -6.22 18.40 -8.64
C LEU A 50 -6.60 17.12 -9.38
N MET A 51 -5.66 16.50 -10.11
CA MET A 51 -5.94 15.25 -10.82
C MET A 51 -6.24 14.11 -9.85
N ASP A 52 -5.48 13.97 -8.76
CA ASP A 52 -5.73 12.94 -7.74
C ASP A 52 -7.07 13.18 -7.02
N ALA A 53 -7.39 14.43 -6.69
CA ALA A 53 -8.65 14.79 -6.05
C ALA A 53 -9.86 14.52 -6.96
N ALA A 54 -9.77 14.93 -8.23
CA ALA A 54 -10.82 14.69 -9.22
C ALA A 54 -11.05 13.19 -9.46
N LEU A 55 -9.98 12.40 -9.58
CA LEU A 55 -10.08 10.94 -9.69
C LEU A 55 -10.72 10.32 -8.45
N THR A 56 -10.29 10.74 -7.26
CA THR A 56 -10.86 10.23 -6.00
C THR A 56 -12.36 10.54 -5.91
N PHE A 57 -12.76 11.76 -6.26
CA PHE A 57 -14.16 12.16 -6.32
C PHE A 57 -14.95 11.34 -7.34
N ALA A 58 -14.45 11.21 -8.57
CA ALA A 58 -15.09 10.42 -9.62
C ALA A 58 -15.26 8.95 -9.21
N HIS A 59 -14.27 8.36 -8.53
CA HIS A 59 -14.39 7.00 -8.01
C HIS A 59 -15.44 6.86 -6.91
N ALA A 60 -15.58 7.87 -6.04
CA ALA A 60 -16.55 7.85 -4.94
C ALA A 60 -17.99 8.01 -5.43
N TYR A 61 -18.23 8.87 -6.43
CA TYR A 61 -19.58 9.27 -6.84
C TYR A 61 -20.04 8.73 -8.20
N LEU A 62 -19.10 8.39 -9.09
CA LEU A 62 -19.39 7.87 -10.44
C LEU A 62 -19.01 6.39 -10.59
N GLY A 63 -18.92 5.66 -9.47
CA GLY A 63 -18.48 4.26 -9.46
C GLY A 63 -19.24 3.34 -10.42
N ASN A 64 -20.54 3.58 -10.61
CA ASN A 64 -21.42 2.80 -11.50
C ASN A 64 -21.37 3.24 -12.97
N GLN A 65 -20.76 4.38 -13.28
CA GLN A 65 -20.65 4.97 -14.62
C GLN A 65 -19.21 4.99 -15.12
N ARG A 66 -18.38 4.08 -14.60
CA ARG A 66 -16.96 4.08 -14.90
C ARG A 66 -16.71 3.63 -16.35
N PRO A 67 -15.96 4.41 -17.15
CA PRO A 67 -15.50 3.98 -18.47
C PRO A 67 -14.66 2.70 -18.41
N ASP A 68 -14.77 1.88 -19.44
CA ASP A 68 -13.93 0.69 -19.61
C ASP A 68 -12.44 1.07 -19.62
N GLY A 69 -11.61 0.29 -18.92
CA GLY A 69 -10.17 0.50 -18.82
C GLY A 69 -9.71 1.42 -17.68
N ILE A 70 -10.61 2.04 -16.92
CA ILE A 70 -10.25 2.75 -15.67
C ILE A 70 -10.38 1.77 -14.49
N PRO A 71 -9.28 1.43 -13.80
CA PRO A 71 -9.34 0.51 -12.68
C PRO A 71 -9.98 1.16 -11.46
N ALA A 72 -10.65 0.36 -10.64
CA ALA A 72 -11.22 0.85 -9.39
C ALA A 72 -10.11 1.39 -8.48
N LEU A 73 -10.28 2.58 -7.91
CA LEU A 73 -9.56 2.89 -6.69
C LEU A 73 -10.01 1.93 -5.58
N PRO A 74 -9.09 1.50 -4.71
CA PRO A 74 -9.45 0.73 -3.53
C PRO A 74 -10.43 1.53 -2.68
N SER A 75 -11.46 0.85 -2.15
CA SER A 75 -12.40 1.49 -1.24
C SER A 75 -11.64 2.02 0.00
N PRO A 76 -12.11 3.11 0.64
CA PRO A 76 -11.51 3.60 1.88
C PRO A 76 -11.37 2.50 2.94
N GLN A 77 -12.35 1.60 3.01
CA GLN A 77 -12.33 0.43 3.90
C GLN A 77 -11.21 -0.55 3.55
N ALA A 78 -11.01 -0.87 2.26
CA ALA A 78 -9.91 -1.74 1.83
C ALA A 78 -8.53 -1.14 2.14
N LEU A 79 -8.38 0.18 1.99
CA LEU A 79 -7.16 0.92 2.40
C LEU A 79 -6.92 0.85 3.91
N GLN A 80 -7.98 0.93 4.71
CA GLN A 80 -7.90 0.88 6.17
C GLN A 80 -7.54 -0.53 6.66
N GLU A 81 -8.16 -1.55 6.07
CA GLU A 81 -7.84 -2.97 6.32
C GLU A 81 -6.38 -3.29 5.96
N LEU A 82 -5.91 -2.81 4.81
CA LEU A 82 -4.51 -2.96 4.40
C LEU A 82 -3.55 -2.30 5.39
N THR A 83 -3.86 -1.08 5.82
CA THR A 83 -3.05 -0.33 6.80
C THR A 83 -2.94 -1.10 8.11
N LEU A 84 -4.07 -1.64 8.60
CA LEU A 84 -4.10 -2.45 9.82
C LEU A 84 -3.29 -3.73 9.68
N LEU A 85 -3.40 -4.41 8.52
CA LEU A 85 -2.64 -5.62 8.21
C LEU A 85 -1.13 -5.33 8.21
N CYS A 86 -0.69 -4.28 7.50
CA CYS A 86 0.71 -3.84 7.49
C CYS A 86 1.22 -3.51 8.89
N GLY A 87 0.42 -2.83 9.71
CA GLY A 87 0.77 -2.52 11.10
C GLY A 87 0.87 -3.76 12.01
N LYS A 88 0.07 -4.82 11.75
CA LYS A 88 0.23 -6.11 12.45
C LYS A 88 1.51 -6.81 12.01
N LEU A 89 1.78 -6.89 10.71
CA LEU A 89 2.99 -7.52 10.17
C LEU A 89 4.28 -6.86 10.67
N LEU A 90 4.33 -5.53 10.69
CA LEU A 90 5.48 -4.78 11.20
C LEU A 90 5.76 -5.09 12.68
N ARG A 91 4.72 -5.26 13.49
CA ARG A 91 4.85 -5.64 14.91
C ARG A 91 5.41 -7.04 15.09
N GLU A 92 4.92 -8.01 14.31
CA GLU A 92 5.45 -9.38 14.36
C GLU A 92 6.92 -9.44 13.91
N ILE A 93 7.27 -8.73 12.83
CA ILE A 93 8.67 -8.63 12.38
C ILE A 93 9.55 -8.01 13.46
N HIS A 94 9.08 -6.97 14.14
CA HIS A 94 9.82 -6.34 15.22
C HIS A 94 10.04 -7.32 16.39
N ARG A 95 9.01 -8.05 16.81
CA ARG A 95 9.10 -9.07 17.87
C ARG A 95 10.12 -10.15 17.51
N VAL A 96 10.08 -10.65 16.28
CA VAL A 96 11.06 -11.63 15.80
C VAL A 96 12.48 -11.06 15.82
N GLY A 97 12.67 -9.81 15.38
CA GLY A 97 13.97 -9.13 15.44
C GLY A 97 14.52 -9.01 16.87
N VAL A 98 13.65 -8.72 17.85
CA VAL A 98 14.03 -8.68 19.27
C VAL A 98 14.48 -10.06 19.76
N ASN A 99 13.73 -11.11 19.46
CA ASN A 99 14.07 -12.48 19.87
C ASN A 99 15.41 -12.95 19.27
N LEU A 100 15.63 -12.68 17.98
CA LEU A 100 16.90 -12.98 17.30
C LEU A 100 18.07 -12.24 17.94
N ASN A 101 17.87 -10.97 18.32
CA ASN A 101 18.91 -10.18 18.98
C ASN A 101 19.24 -10.72 20.38
N GLN A 102 18.25 -11.22 21.11
CA GLN A 102 18.46 -11.88 22.41
C GLN A 102 19.27 -13.17 22.27
N ILE A 103 18.98 -13.99 21.26
CA ILE A 103 19.75 -15.21 20.95
C ILE A 103 21.19 -14.86 20.58
N ALA A 104 21.39 -13.91 19.67
CA ALA A 104 22.72 -13.47 19.25
C ALA A 104 23.54 -12.98 20.46
N ARG A 105 22.89 -12.24 21.38
CA ARG A 105 23.53 -11.79 22.61
C ARG A 105 23.88 -12.94 23.54
N ALA A 106 22.99 -13.91 23.73
CA ALA A 106 23.23 -15.08 24.57
C ALA A 106 24.41 -15.93 24.06
N ILE A 107 24.45 -16.20 22.74
CA ILE A 107 25.56 -16.89 22.07
C ILE A 107 26.87 -16.13 22.27
N ASN A 108 26.87 -14.81 22.05
CA ASN A 108 28.06 -13.97 22.24
C ASN A 108 28.56 -13.96 23.70
N THR A 109 27.68 -14.23 24.67
CA THR A 109 28.05 -14.37 26.09
C THR A 109 28.39 -15.81 26.50
N GLY A 110 28.44 -16.76 25.56
CA GLY A 110 28.83 -18.15 25.81
C GLY A 110 27.71 -19.04 26.36
N ALA A 111 26.46 -18.57 26.35
CA ALA A 111 25.30 -19.38 26.70
C ALA A 111 24.61 -19.84 25.41
N GLN A 112 24.23 -21.12 25.33
CA GLN A 112 23.37 -21.63 24.27
C GLN A 112 21.96 -21.75 24.82
N PRO A 113 21.01 -20.85 24.45
CA PRO A 113 19.65 -20.94 24.94
C PRO A 113 18.97 -22.18 24.39
N ASP A 114 18.34 -22.99 25.25
CA ASP A 114 17.54 -24.16 24.85
C ASP A 114 16.39 -23.79 23.89
N SER A 115 15.96 -22.52 23.88
CA SER A 115 14.90 -21.99 23.02
C SER A 115 15.35 -21.53 21.63
N THR A 116 16.63 -21.72 21.28
CA THR A 116 17.19 -21.23 20.01
C THR A 116 16.49 -21.84 18.80
N ASP A 117 16.26 -23.15 18.82
CA ASP A 117 15.64 -23.88 17.71
C ASP A 117 14.16 -23.48 17.52
N ASP A 118 13.43 -23.27 18.62
CA ASP A 118 12.04 -22.83 18.59
C ASP A 118 11.90 -21.43 17.97
N VAL A 119 12.76 -20.50 18.36
CA VAL A 119 12.75 -19.14 17.80
C VAL A 119 13.16 -19.16 16.32
N LEU A 120 14.16 -19.95 15.94
CA LEU A 120 14.56 -20.11 14.54
C LEU A 120 13.44 -20.72 13.69
N ALA A 121 12.69 -21.69 14.24
CA ALA A 121 11.52 -22.26 13.60
C ALA A 121 10.39 -21.22 13.43
N GLU A 122 10.14 -20.38 14.44
CA GLU A 122 9.16 -19.28 14.39
C GLU A 122 9.55 -18.24 13.33
N VAL A 123 10.84 -17.85 13.27
CA VAL A 123 11.38 -16.95 12.24
C VAL A 123 11.20 -17.54 10.85
N HIS A 124 11.54 -18.82 10.67
CA HIS A 124 11.40 -19.50 9.39
C HIS A 124 9.93 -19.58 8.94
N GLY A 125 9.02 -19.88 9.88
CA GLY A 125 7.58 -19.88 9.65
C GLY A 125 7.06 -18.52 9.21
N LEU A 126 7.45 -17.45 9.91
CA LEU A 126 7.06 -16.08 9.58
C LEU A 126 7.61 -15.66 8.20
N ALA A 127 8.87 -15.96 7.92
CA ALA A 127 9.50 -15.65 6.63
C ALA A 127 8.80 -16.39 5.47
N ARG A 128 8.43 -17.66 5.66
CA ARG A 128 7.70 -18.44 4.66
C ARG A 128 6.29 -17.90 4.44
N ALA A 129 5.56 -17.56 5.50
CA ALA A 129 4.23 -16.97 5.41
C ALA A 129 4.27 -15.60 4.71
N GLY A 130 5.24 -14.75 5.07
CA GLY A 130 5.49 -13.47 4.42
C GLY A 130 5.80 -13.63 2.93
N ARG A 131 6.65 -14.60 2.56
CA ARG A 131 6.97 -14.91 1.17
C ARG A 131 5.74 -15.35 0.38
N LEU A 132 4.92 -16.27 0.91
CA LEU A 132 3.70 -16.74 0.26
C LEU A 132 2.67 -15.61 0.08
N ALA A 133 2.53 -14.73 1.08
CA ALA A 133 1.67 -13.56 0.96
C ALA A 133 2.17 -12.59 -0.13
N LEU A 134 3.48 -12.33 -0.17
CA LEU A 134 4.13 -11.54 -1.23
C LEU A 134 3.96 -12.18 -2.60
N GLU A 135 4.16 -13.49 -2.74
CA GLU A 135 3.93 -14.23 -3.98
C GLU A 135 2.48 -14.15 -4.45
N HIS A 136 1.51 -14.20 -3.53
CA HIS A 136 0.10 -14.04 -3.88
C HIS A 136 -0.20 -12.62 -4.39
N VAL A 137 0.38 -11.60 -3.78
CA VAL A 137 0.26 -10.20 -4.26
C VAL A 137 0.97 -10.02 -5.60
N VAL A 138 2.19 -10.55 -5.77
CA VAL A 138 3.02 -10.39 -6.97
C VAL A 138 2.50 -11.22 -8.16
N SER A 139 1.98 -12.43 -7.93
CA SER A 139 1.35 -13.24 -8.98
C SER A 139 0.08 -12.57 -9.52
N GLY A 140 -0.68 -11.88 -8.66
CA GLY A 140 -1.75 -10.98 -9.07
C GLY A 140 -1.28 -9.79 -9.91
N CYS A 141 -0.01 -9.37 -9.78
CA CYS A 141 0.59 -8.29 -10.58
C CYS A 141 1.15 -8.75 -11.93
N ARG A 142 1.56 -10.02 -12.09
CA ARG A 142 2.16 -10.54 -13.35
C ARG A 142 1.16 -10.81 -14.47
N HIS A 143 -0.12 -10.99 -14.16
CA HIS A 143 -1.17 -11.27 -15.16
C HIS A 143 -1.80 -9.99 -15.76
N GLY A 144 -1.25 -8.82 -15.46
CA GLY A 144 -1.70 -7.52 -16.01
C GLY A 144 -0.59 -6.73 -16.69
N ALA A 145 0.43 -7.42 -17.22
CA ALA A 145 1.47 -6.84 -18.08
C ALA A 145 1.01 -6.84 -19.54
#